data_AF-A0A8D8Y8I2-F1
#
_entry.id   AF-A0A8D8Y8I2-F1
#
_cell.length_a   1.000
_cell.length_b   1.000
_cell.length_c   1.000
_cell.angle_alpha   90.00
_cell.angle_beta   90.00
_cell.angle_gamma   90.00
#
_symmetry.space_group_name_H-M   'P 1'
#
loop_
_entity.id
_entity.type
_entity.pdbx_description
1 polymer ?
#
loop_
_entity_poly.entity_id
_entity_poly.type
_entity_poly.pdbx_seq_one_letter_code
_entity_poly.pdbx_strand_id
1 'polypeptide(L)'
;MRPCINPLEGLVENQTQEEKKYSTEVHKLFNCFKSLFSSKPDFIVKVPGRVNLIGEHIDYCRYSVCPMALEQNISVAFKQTENGELNIYNIDCQKYVDYHSTVDTFSINLEDGVAPQWYEYFLCGVKGIQDLMKEQGDTGKMQGVSVLVSGTIPPSAGLSSSSALVCAAVIAVALVNKVLLSRSDLASLSARAERYIGTQGGGMDQAIAFLASPGCAKHIEFHPLRSQDITLPEDAVFVVGQSLATKNKAQSSEFNTRVMECRLSAKIIAKKKELSNWKDVLYLGDLQTLLGVSLQEMIEITKSILTEECYSKQQIQEILEVSEEELNSAFLTPNTRSVTSFKLKQRALHVYESKILTPVR
;
A
#
# COMPACT_ATOMS: atom_id res chain seq x y z
N MET A 1 9.65 -29.45 12.13
CA MET A 1 8.42 -28.77 12.58
C MET A 1 8.72 -28.11 13.91
N ARG A 2 8.68 -26.77 13.97
CA ARG A 2 8.77 -26.05 15.23
C ARG A 2 7.51 -26.35 16.05
N PRO A 3 7.57 -26.57 17.37
CA PRO A 3 6.37 -26.72 18.17
C PRO A 3 5.52 -25.46 18.00
N CYS A 4 4.26 -25.64 17.58
CA CYS A 4 3.27 -24.56 17.63
C CYS A 4 3.24 -24.07 19.08
N ILE A 5 3.63 -22.82 19.31
CA ILE A 5 3.54 -22.22 20.65
C ILE A 5 2.04 -22.12 20.92
N ASN A 6 1.52 -23.03 21.75
CA ASN A 6 0.13 -23.05 22.15
C ASN A 6 -0.19 -21.70 22.81
N PRO A 7 -1.08 -20.86 22.23
CA PRO A 7 -1.25 -19.48 22.65
C PRO A 7 -1.89 -19.31 24.04
N LEU A 8 -2.21 -20.41 24.74
CA LEU A 8 -2.95 -20.43 26.00
C LEU A 8 -2.21 -21.08 27.18
N GLU A 9 -1.02 -21.67 27.00
CA GLU A 9 -0.28 -22.26 28.12
C GLU A 9 0.71 -21.26 28.73
N GLY A 10 0.33 -20.67 29.87
CA GLY A 10 1.29 -20.15 30.86
C GLY A 10 1.52 -18.63 30.96
N LEU A 11 0.69 -17.76 30.36
CA LEU A 11 0.97 -16.31 30.29
C LEU A 11 0.39 -15.43 31.41
N VAL A 12 -0.08 -15.96 32.55
CA VAL A 12 -0.77 -15.13 33.58
C VAL A 12 -0.01 -14.97 34.90
N GLU A 13 1.06 -15.72 35.17
CA GLU A 13 1.68 -15.67 36.50
C GLU A 13 3.05 -14.98 36.47
N ASN A 14 3.04 -13.71 36.94
CA ASN A 14 4.16 -12.82 37.26
C ASN A 14 4.50 -11.73 36.22
N GLN A 15 3.74 -10.63 36.24
CA GLN A 15 4.09 -9.37 35.57
C GLN A 15 4.85 -8.43 36.54
N THR A 16 6.01 -7.96 36.11
CA THR A 16 6.77 -6.86 36.72
C THR A 16 6.15 -5.48 36.41
N GLN A 17 6.52 -4.43 37.15
CA GLN A 17 5.94 -3.07 36.98
C GLN A 17 6.18 -2.45 35.59
N GLU A 18 7.24 -2.83 34.87
CA GLU A 18 7.49 -2.43 33.47
C GLU A 18 6.54 -3.14 32.48
N GLU A 19 6.10 -4.36 32.82
CA GLU A 19 5.19 -5.19 32.02
C GLU A 19 3.71 -4.78 32.19
N LYS A 20 3.39 -3.77 33.00
CA LYS A 20 2.03 -3.21 33.07
C LYS A 20 1.74 -2.15 32.01
N LYS A 21 2.73 -1.77 31.20
CA LYS A 21 2.64 -0.62 30.27
C LYS A 21 2.22 -1.00 28.85
N TYR A 22 2.37 -2.26 28.45
CA TYR A 22 2.05 -2.71 27.08
C TYR A 22 0.75 -3.51 27.03
N SER A 23 0.05 -3.46 25.89
CA SER A 23 -1.13 -4.29 25.68
C SER A 23 -0.77 -5.78 25.75
N THR A 24 -1.75 -6.63 26.07
CA THR A 24 -1.58 -8.08 26.19
C THR A 24 -0.95 -8.71 24.94
N GLU A 25 -1.28 -8.18 23.76
CA GLU A 25 -0.76 -8.64 22.47
C GLU A 25 0.75 -8.36 22.31
N VAL A 26 1.21 -7.18 22.74
CA VAL A 26 2.64 -6.80 22.65
C VAL A 26 3.48 -7.66 23.59
N HIS A 27 2.98 -7.95 24.80
CA HIS A 27 3.63 -8.87 25.73
C HIS A 27 3.75 -10.28 25.16
N LYS A 28 2.66 -10.79 24.58
CA LYS A 28 2.66 -12.09 23.93
C LYS A 28 3.70 -12.14 22.80
N LEU A 29 3.72 -11.11 21.94
CA LEU A 29 4.69 -11.02 20.85
C LEU A 29 6.13 -10.99 21.37
N PHE A 30 6.41 -10.20 22.41
CA PHE A 30 7.73 -10.11 23.04
C PHE A 30 8.19 -11.47 23.61
N ASN A 31 7.31 -12.17 24.34
CA ASN A 31 7.63 -13.46 24.94
C ASN A 31 7.84 -14.55 23.87
N CYS A 32 7.00 -14.58 22.84
CA CYS A 32 7.19 -15.49 21.70
C CYS A 32 8.49 -15.20 20.94
N PHE A 33 8.85 -13.92 20.77
CA PHE A 33 10.13 -13.53 20.16
C PHE A 33 11.31 -14.02 20.99
N LYS A 34 11.28 -13.79 22.31
CA LYS A 34 12.32 -14.23 23.24
C LYS A 34 12.50 -15.75 23.22
N SER A 35 11.41 -16.50 23.15
CA SER A 35 11.44 -17.95 23.01
C SER A 35 12.00 -18.41 21.65
N LEU A 36 11.71 -17.68 20.57
CA LEU A 36 12.18 -18.02 19.22
C LEU A 36 13.68 -17.79 19.05
N PHE A 37 14.16 -16.62 19.46
CA PHE A 37 15.51 -16.15 19.16
C PHE A 37 16.45 -16.18 20.37
N SER A 38 16.01 -16.77 21.49
CA SER A 38 16.73 -16.81 22.77
C SER A 38 17.25 -15.44 23.23
N SER A 39 16.62 -14.36 22.76
CA SER A 39 17.07 -12.98 22.96
C SER A 39 15.89 -12.03 22.88
N LYS A 40 16.00 -10.89 23.56
CA LYS A 40 14.96 -9.84 23.49
C LYS A 40 14.98 -9.19 22.09
N PRO A 41 13.82 -8.78 21.55
CA PRO A 41 13.79 -7.89 20.40
C PRO A 41 14.42 -6.55 20.76
N ASP A 42 15.05 -5.90 19.79
CA ASP A 42 15.66 -4.58 19.94
C ASP A 42 14.56 -3.51 20.05
N PHE A 43 13.48 -3.66 19.29
CA PHE A 43 12.26 -2.85 19.39
C PHE A 43 11.04 -3.56 18.76
N ILE A 44 9.85 -3.01 19.00
CA ILE A 44 8.59 -3.46 18.40
C ILE A 44 7.96 -2.27 17.66
N VAL A 45 7.57 -2.49 16.41
CA VAL A 45 6.82 -1.51 15.61
C VAL A 45 5.36 -1.94 15.53
N LYS A 46 4.44 -0.98 15.67
CA LYS A 46 3.00 -1.19 15.53
C LYS A 46 2.47 -0.29 14.43
N VAL A 47 1.83 -0.88 13.42
CA VAL A 47 1.29 -0.15 12.27
C VAL A 47 -0.20 -0.46 12.11
N PRO A 48 -1.09 0.54 12.17
CA PRO A 48 -2.52 0.31 12.12
C PRO A 48 -2.98 -0.08 10.71
N GLY A 49 -4.08 -0.81 10.65
CA GLY A 49 -4.93 -0.88 9.46
C GLY A 49 -5.74 0.41 9.33
N ARG A 50 -6.63 0.47 8.34
CA ARG A 50 -7.40 1.69 8.07
C ARG A 50 -8.74 1.41 7.43
N VAL A 51 -9.67 2.34 7.63
CA VAL A 51 -10.90 2.45 6.85
C VAL A 51 -10.85 3.74 6.04
N ASN A 52 -11.32 3.69 4.80
CA ASN A 52 -11.52 4.89 4.01
C ASN A 52 -12.99 5.33 4.17
N LEU A 53 -13.21 6.57 4.62
CA LEU A 53 -14.57 7.08 4.81
C LEU A 53 -15.19 7.45 3.45
N ILE A 54 -14.39 8.07 2.58
CA ILE A 54 -14.78 8.43 1.22
C ILE A 54 -13.56 8.73 0.34
N GLY A 55 -13.74 8.58 -0.98
CA GLY A 55 -12.69 8.75 -1.98
C GLY A 55 -12.04 7.43 -2.36
N GLU A 56 -12.85 6.44 -2.74
CA GLU A 56 -12.33 5.13 -3.15
C GLU A 56 -11.84 5.15 -4.60
N HIS A 57 -10.71 4.49 -4.88
CA HIS A 57 -10.15 4.39 -6.23
C HIS A 57 -9.73 5.73 -6.88
N ILE A 58 -9.40 6.75 -6.08
CA ILE A 58 -8.96 8.06 -6.59
C ILE A 58 -7.55 8.48 -6.14
N ASP A 59 -6.96 7.78 -5.17
CA ASP A 59 -5.63 8.09 -4.63
C ASP A 59 -4.52 7.87 -5.67
N TYR A 60 -4.57 6.76 -6.42
CA TYR A 60 -3.69 6.51 -7.56
C TYR A 60 -3.99 7.42 -8.77
N CYS A 61 -5.01 8.28 -8.69
CA CYS A 61 -5.29 9.34 -9.65
C CYS A 61 -4.86 10.73 -9.16
N ARG A 62 -4.11 10.79 -8.04
CA ARG A 62 -3.62 12.01 -7.37
C ARG A 62 -4.72 12.92 -6.82
N TYR A 63 -5.87 12.35 -6.51
CA TYR A 63 -6.91 13.08 -5.78
C TYR A 63 -6.86 12.78 -4.29
N SER A 64 -7.23 13.77 -3.48
CA SER A 64 -7.26 13.64 -2.03
C SER A 64 -8.30 12.60 -1.58
N VAL A 65 -8.07 12.00 -0.41
CA VAL A 65 -8.93 10.98 0.22
C VAL A 65 -9.19 11.30 1.69
N CYS A 66 -10.17 10.62 2.30
CA CYS A 66 -10.54 10.83 3.71
C CYS A 66 -10.56 9.52 4.52
N PRO A 67 -9.38 8.94 4.84
CA PRO A 67 -9.30 7.76 5.69
C PRO A 67 -9.11 8.08 7.17
N MET A 68 -9.29 7.05 8.01
CA MET A 68 -8.81 7.04 9.39
C MET A 68 -8.14 5.70 9.73
N ALA A 69 -7.17 5.73 10.63
CA ALA A 69 -6.54 4.51 11.13
C ALA A 69 -7.47 3.77 12.09
N LEU A 70 -7.40 2.44 12.08
CA LEU A 70 -8.11 1.56 13.00
C LEU A 70 -7.20 1.10 14.14
N GLU A 71 -7.78 0.57 15.20
CA GLU A 71 -7.02 -0.01 16.32
C GLU A 71 -6.34 -1.34 15.93
N GLN A 72 -6.97 -2.11 15.04
CA GLN A 72 -6.38 -3.32 14.47
C GLN A 72 -5.10 -2.96 13.73
N ASN A 73 -4.06 -3.76 13.90
CA ASN A 73 -2.71 -3.41 13.50
C ASN A 73 -1.88 -4.65 13.14
N ILE A 74 -0.75 -4.41 12.48
CA ILE A 74 0.38 -5.32 12.41
C ILE A 74 1.41 -4.86 13.43
N SER A 75 1.76 -5.74 14.36
CA SER A 75 2.86 -5.57 15.30
C SER A 75 4.01 -6.48 14.90
N VAL A 76 5.21 -5.92 14.83
CA VAL A 76 6.41 -6.69 14.46
C VAL A 76 7.50 -6.44 15.46
N ALA A 77 8.00 -7.52 16.06
CA ALA A 77 9.17 -7.51 16.93
C ALA A 77 10.42 -7.78 16.10
N PHE A 78 11.46 -6.98 16.31
CA PHE A 78 12.64 -6.96 15.45
C PHE A 78 13.91 -7.18 16.24
N LYS A 79 14.89 -7.78 15.59
CA LYS A 79 16.29 -7.78 16.01
C LYS A 79 17.19 -7.66 14.80
N GLN A 80 18.23 -6.83 14.89
CA GLN A 80 19.28 -6.79 13.88
C GLN A 80 20.00 -8.15 13.82
N THR A 81 20.31 -8.62 12.61
CA THR A 81 21.15 -9.81 12.41
C THR A 81 22.58 -9.42 12.06
N GLU A 82 23.50 -10.33 12.34
CA GLU A 82 24.85 -10.27 11.80
C GLU A 82 24.82 -10.71 10.32
N ASN A 83 25.73 -10.19 9.50
CA ASN A 83 25.96 -10.59 8.11
C ASN A 83 24.83 -10.38 7.07
N GLY A 84 23.73 -9.73 7.42
CA GLY A 84 22.67 -9.39 6.45
C GLY A 84 21.57 -10.44 6.31
N GLU A 85 21.42 -11.35 7.28
CA GLU A 85 20.39 -12.39 7.25
C GLU A 85 18.98 -11.81 7.41
N LEU A 86 18.02 -12.36 6.66
CA LEU A 86 16.60 -12.06 6.75
C LEU A 86 15.87 -13.30 7.28
N ASN A 87 15.43 -13.25 8.52
CA ASN A 87 14.70 -14.35 9.16
C ASN A 87 13.29 -13.85 9.53
N ILE A 88 12.28 -14.23 8.75
CA ILE A 88 10.93 -13.67 8.81
C ILE A 88 9.96 -14.74 9.30
N TYR A 89 9.37 -14.51 10.47
CA TYR A 89 8.45 -15.42 11.12
C TYR A 89 7.11 -14.76 11.41
N ASN A 90 6.08 -15.58 11.56
CA ASN A 90 4.78 -15.16 12.05
C ASN A 90 4.41 -15.90 13.34
N ILE A 91 3.65 -15.26 14.23
CA ILE A 91 3.14 -15.93 15.43
C ILE A 91 2.13 -17.04 15.09
N ASP A 92 1.40 -16.90 14.00
CA ASP A 92 0.49 -17.93 13.47
C ASP A 92 1.22 -18.75 12.39
N CYS A 93 2.14 -19.61 12.86
CA CYS A 93 3.00 -20.43 12.00
C CYS A 93 2.25 -21.54 11.23
N GLN A 94 0.99 -21.81 11.58
CA GLN A 94 0.14 -22.75 10.83
C GLN A 94 -0.39 -22.10 9.56
N LYS A 95 -0.68 -20.80 9.62
CA LYS A 95 -1.24 -20.03 8.52
C LYS A 95 -0.17 -19.35 7.66
N TYR A 96 0.93 -18.94 8.25
CA TYR A 96 1.97 -18.14 7.61
C TYR A 96 3.32 -18.84 7.73
N VAL A 97 3.85 -19.29 6.59
CA VAL A 97 5.11 -20.03 6.50
C VAL A 97 6.31 -19.13 6.83
N ASP A 98 7.31 -19.67 7.51
CA ASP A 98 8.57 -18.96 7.78
C ASP A 98 9.37 -18.72 6.49
N TYR A 99 10.20 -17.66 6.49
CA TYR A 99 11.08 -17.33 5.36
C TYR A 99 12.49 -16.97 5.81
N HIS A 100 13.49 -17.43 5.05
CA HIS A 100 14.91 -17.26 5.34
C HIS A 100 15.66 -16.88 4.06
N SER A 101 16.44 -15.80 4.11
CA SER A 101 17.28 -15.34 3.00
C SER A 101 18.37 -14.37 3.51
N THR A 102 19.00 -13.63 2.61
CA THR A 102 19.87 -12.49 2.95
C THR A 102 19.45 -11.25 2.17
N VAL A 103 19.84 -10.07 2.65
CA VAL A 103 19.62 -8.78 1.96
C VAL A 103 20.21 -8.74 0.54
N ASP A 104 21.14 -9.63 0.23
CA ASP A 104 21.82 -9.72 -1.07
C ASP A 104 21.16 -10.73 -2.03
N THR A 105 20.39 -11.69 -1.53
CA THR A 105 19.91 -12.85 -2.32
C THR A 105 18.39 -12.99 -2.38
N PHE A 106 17.64 -12.25 -1.57
CA PHE A 106 16.17 -12.32 -1.61
C PHE A 106 15.63 -11.82 -2.96
N SER A 107 14.48 -12.37 -3.36
CA SER A 107 13.72 -11.90 -4.52
C SER A 107 12.23 -11.78 -4.17
N ILE A 108 11.52 -10.94 -4.92
CA ILE A 108 10.07 -10.81 -4.87
C ILE A 108 9.58 -11.37 -6.19
N ASN A 109 8.95 -12.54 -6.17
CA ASN A 109 8.62 -13.28 -7.37
C ASN A 109 7.15 -13.05 -7.70
N LEU A 110 6.90 -12.35 -8.80
CA LEU A 110 5.55 -12.07 -9.26
C LEU A 110 5.17 -13.06 -10.35
N GLU A 111 4.21 -13.93 -10.04
CA GLU A 111 3.59 -14.82 -11.00
C GLU A 111 2.13 -14.42 -11.22
N ASP A 112 1.73 -14.26 -12.49
CA ASP A 112 0.38 -13.85 -12.83
C ASP A 112 -0.65 -14.91 -12.38
N GLY A 113 -1.67 -14.47 -11.63
CA GLY A 113 -2.73 -15.35 -11.11
C GLY A 113 -2.38 -16.10 -9.83
N VAL A 114 -1.13 -16.04 -9.37
CA VAL A 114 -0.68 -16.65 -8.12
C VAL A 114 -0.69 -15.59 -7.03
N ALA A 115 -1.26 -15.94 -5.87
CA ALA A 115 -1.23 -15.04 -4.72
C ALA A 115 0.22 -14.96 -4.18
N PRO A 116 0.78 -13.75 -3.97
CA PRO A 116 2.10 -13.62 -3.38
C PRO A 116 2.12 -14.18 -1.96
N GLN A 117 3.27 -14.70 -1.56
CA GLN A 117 3.48 -15.16 -0.20
C GLN A 117 3.48 -13.97 0.76
N TRP A 118 3.01 -14.20 1.99
CA TRP A 118 2.82 -13.11 2.96
C TRP A 118 4.13 -12.36 3.28
N TYR A 119 5.27 -13.06 3.31
CA TYR A 119 6.58 -12.47 3.58
C TYR A 119 7.06 -11.56 2.45
N GLU A 120 6.55 -11.71 1.21
CA GLU A 120 6.96 -10.86 0.08
C GLU A 120 6.53 -9.41 0.27
N TYR A 121 5.42 -9.16 1.00
CA TYR A 121 5.05 -7.81 1.43
C TYR A 121 6.07 -7.21 2.40
N PHE A 122 6.65 -8.02 3.30
CA PHE A 122 7.74 -7.56 4.15
C PHE A 122 9.00 -7.26 3.31
N LEU A 123 9.34 -8.15 2.36
CA LEU A 123 10.47 -7.98 1.44
C LEU A 123 10.33 -6.73 0.56
N CYS A 124 9.11 -6.33 0.19
CA CYS A 124 8.87 -5.05 -0.48
C CYS A 124 9.45 -3.88 0.32
N GLY A 125 9.20 -3.84 1.64
CA GLY A 125 9.73 -2.80 2.52
C GLY A 125 11.25 -2.87 2.68
N VAL A 126 11.82 -4.08 2.79
CA VAL A 126 13.28 -4.29 2.80
C VAL A 126 13.91 -3.73 1.52
N LYS A 127 13.35 -4.10 0.36
CA LYS A 127 13.81 -3.63 -0.95
C LYS A 127 13.68 -2.11 -1.09
N GLY A 128 12.59 -1.52 -0.59
CA GLY A 128 12.39 -0.07 -0.60
C GLY A 128 13.53 0.67 0.11
N ILE A 129 13.94 0.22 1.29
CA ILE A 129 15.08 0.83 2.01
C ILE A 129 16.40 0.54 1.29
N GLN A 130 16.59 -0.68 0.79
CA GLN A 130 17.80 -1.04 0.04
C GLN A 130 18.00 -0.14 -1.18
N ASP A 131 16.94 0.12 -1.95
CA ASP A 131 16.99 0.97 -3.13
C ASP A 131 17.20 2.45 -2.74
N LEU A 132 16.57 2.92 -1.65
CA LEU A 132 16.81 4.26 -1.12
C LEU A 132 18.28 4.49 -0.71
N MET A 133 18.87 3.53 0.00
CA MET A 133 20.28 3.62 0.42
C MET A 133 21.21 3.71 -0.81
N LYS A 134 20.92 2.93 -1.86
CA LYS A 134 21.64 3.01 -3.14
C LYS A 134 21.44 4.37 -3.83
N GLU A 135 20.22 4.89 -3.86
CA GLU A 135 19.89 6.22 -4.40
C GLU A 135 20.65 7.34 -3.66
N GLN A 136 20.89 7.18 -2.35
CA GLN A 136 21.65 8.12 -1.52
C GLN A 136 23.18 7.94 -1.61
N GLY A 137 23.66 6.97 -2.39
CA GLY A 137 25.08 6.67 -2.55
C GLY A 137 25.71 5.99 -1.34
N ASP A 138 24.91 5.41 -0.44
CA ASP A 138 25.43 4.63 0.69
C ASP A 138 26.04 3.32 0.18
N THR A 139 27.35 3.16 0.40
CA THR A 139 28.11 1.96 0.05
C THR A 139 28.23 0.97 1.21
N GLY A 140 27.61 1.29 2.35
CA GLY A 140 27.54 0.43 3.52
C GLY A 140 26.78 -0.86 3.23
N LYS A 141 27.25 -1.97 3.82
CA LYS A 141 26.51 -3.24 3.75
C LYS A 141 25.25 -3.12 4.60
N MET A 142 24.10 -3.27 3.94
CA MET A 142 22.79 -3.30 4.59
C MET A 142 22.77 -4.38 5.67
N GLN A 143 22.32 -4.00 6.86
CA GLN A 143 22.12 -4.90 7.98
C GLN A 143 20.83 -5.69 7.79
N GLY A 144 20.86 -6.96 8.16
CA GLY A 144 19.71 -7.86 8.09
C GLY A 144 18.85 -7.76 9.34
N VAL A 145 17.73 -8.48 9.32
CA VAL A 145 16.74 -8.47 10.40
C VAL A 145 16.14 -9.85 10.64
N SER A 146 15.97 -10.18 11.93
CA SER A 146 15.15 -11.28 12.41
C SER A 146 13.87 -10.71 12.98
N VAL A 147 12.72 -11.18 12.49
CA VAL A 147 11.43 -10.56 12.78
C VAL A 147 10.38 -11.59 13.15
N LEU A 148 9.53 -11.24 14.12
CA LEU A 148 8.31 -11.98 14.43
C LEU A 148 7.12 -11.06 14.23
N VAL A 149 6.22 -11.46 13.34
CA VAL A 149 5.03 -10.69 12.95
C VAL A 149 3.79 -11.22 13.67
N SER A 150 2.94 -10.30 14.15
CA SER A 150 1.60 -10.58 14.65
C SER A 150 0.63 -9.56 14.06
N GLY A 151 -0.55 -10.00 13.64
CA GLY A 151 -1.55 -9.13 13.03
C GLY A 151 -2.94 -9.37 13.57
N THR A 152 -3.66 -8.29 13.87
CA THR A 152 -5.08 -8.32 14.25
C THR A 152 -5.99 -7.76 13.16
N ILE A 153 -5.42 -7.23 12.06
CA ILE A 153 -6.17 -6.78 10.90
C ILE A 153 -6.69 -8.01 10.13
N PRO A 154 -8.00 -8.12 9.86
CA PRO A 154 -8.52 -9.16 8.98
C PRO A 154 -7.84 -9.13 7.60
N PRO A 155 -7.15 -10.20 7.19
CA PRO A 155 -6.42 -10.21 5.93
C PRO A 155 -7.39 -10.20 4.74
N SER A 156 -7.01 -9.51 3.67
CA SER A 156 -7.77 -9.46 2.40
C SER A 156 -9.22 -8.97 2.54
N ALA A 157 -9.49 -8.15 3.57
CA ALA A 157 -10.82 -7.61 3.90
C ALA A 157 -10.98 -6.11 3.54
N GLY A 158 -10.05 -5.54 2.78
CA GLY A 158 -10.07 -4.12 2.43
C GLY A 158 -9.60 -3.17 3.54
N LEU A 159 -8.99 -3.68 4.62
CA LEU A 159 -8.51 -2.90 5.78
C LEU A 159 -6.99 -2.66 5.80
N SER A 160 -6.33 -2.86 4.65
CA SER A 160 -4.91 -2.55 4.42
C SER A 160 -3.90 -3.33 5.28
N SER A 161 -4.16 -4.61 5.52
CA SER A 161 -3.19 -5.49 6.19
C SER A 161 -1.86 -5.62 5.43
N SER A 162 -1.87 -5.57 4.09
CA SER A 162 -0.67 -5.61 3.25
C SER A 162 0.20 -4.37 3.47
N SER A 163 -0.41 -3.19 3.33
CA SER A 163 0.28 -1.91 3.50
C SER A 163 0.81 -1.74 4.92
N ALA A 164 0.07 -2.19 5.93
CA ALA A 164 0.55 -2.17 7.32
C ALA A 164 1.83 -3.01 7.49
N LEU A 165 1.90 -4.20 6.86
CA LEU A 165 3.10 -5.04 6.89
C LEU A 165 4.27 -4.41 6.12
N VAL A 166 4.03 -3.83 4.94
CA VAL A 166 5.07 -3.09 4.18
C VAL A 166 5.60 -1.92 5.00
N CYS A 167 4.72 -1.10 5.58
CA CYS A 167 5.10 0.05 6.40
C CYS A 167 5.90 -0.38 7.64
N ALA A 168 5.51 -1.49 8.29
CA ALA A 168 6.24 -2.03 9.43
C ALA A 168 7.66 -2.46 9.03
N ALA A 169 7.81 -3.10 7.87
CA ALA A 169 9.11 -3.46 7.32
C ALA A 169 9.97 -2.23 7.01
N VAL A 170 9.41 -1.23 6.33
CA VAL A 170 10.12 0.03 6.01
C VAL A 170 10.63 0.72 7.26
N ILE A 171 9.80 0.90 8.30
CA ILE A 171 10.21 1.54 9.56
C ILE A 171 11.36 0.77 10.21
N ALA A 172 11.19 -0.54 10.36
CA ALA A 172 12.15 -1.31 11.13
C ALA A 172 13.49 -1.45 10.42
N VAL A 173 13.47 -1.66 9.11
CA VAL A 173 14.68 -1.75 8.30
C VAL A 173 15.38 -0.39 8.24
N ALA A 174 14.63 0.72 8.15
CA ALA A 174 15.19 2.07 8.25
C ALA A 174 15.90 2.29 9.60
N LEU A 175 15.25 1.92 10.71
CA LEU A 175 15.82 2.06 12.06
C LEU A 175 17.11 1.25 12.24
N VAL A 176 17.11 -0.01 11.81
CA VAL A 176 18.29 -0.89 11.90
C VAL A 176 19.47 -0.35 11.06
N ASN A 177 19.18 0.20 9.88
CA ASN A 177 20.18 0.78 8.99
C ASN A 177 20.43 2.27 9.24
N LYS A 178 19.88 2.84 10.32
CA LYS A 178 20.05 4.25 10.72
C LYS A 178 19.67 5.26 9.63
N VAL A 179 18.73 4.88 8.75
CA VAL A 179 18.19 5.76 7.71
C VAL A 179 17.15 6.68 8.33
N LEU A 180 17.46 7.97 8.38
CA LEU A 180 16.58 8.98 8.97
C LEU A 180 15.56 9.47 7.95
N LEU A 181 14.28 9.21 8.20
CA LEU A 181 13.17 9.59 7.33
C LEU A 181 12.07 10.28 8.11
N SER A 182 11.46 11.31 7.54
CA SER A 182 10.24 11.88 8.10
C SER A 182 9.07 10.90 7.95
N ARG A 183 7.97 11.12 8.68
CA ARG A 183 6.75 10.30 8.53
C ARG A 183 6.20 10.32 7.10
N SER A 184 6.28 11.48 6.44
CA SER A 184 5.86 11.65 5.05
C SER A 184 6.78 10.90 4.08
N ASP A 185 8.09 10.86 4.35
CA ASP A 185 9.04 10.10 3.53
C ASP A 185 8.84 8.59 3.71
N LEU A 186 8.62 8.14 4.95
CA LEU A 186 8.29 6.74 5.25
C LEU A 186 7.00 6.30 4.53
N ALA A 187 5.96 7.14 4.55
CA ALA A 187 4.72 6.88 3.82
C ALA A 187 4.94 6.79 2.30
N SER A 188 5.65 7.78 1.74
CA SER A 188 5.93 7.85 0.31
C SER A 188 6.79 6.69 -0.17
N LEU A 189 7.81 6.32 0.61
CA LEU A 189 8.67 5.17 0.34
C LEU A 189 7.88 3.87 0.44
N SER A 190 7.05 3.69 1.47
CA SER A 190 6.23 2.49 1.64
C SER A 190 5.24 2.32 0.49
N ALA A 191 4.64 3.41 0.00
CA ALA A 191 3.74 3.38 -1.16
C ALA A 191 4.47 3.01 -2.45
N ARG A 192 5.70 3.49 -2.65
CA ARG A 192 6.57 3.06 -3.76
C ARG A 192 6.95 1.58 -3.62
N ALA A 193 7.38 1.18 -2.43
CA ALA A 193 7.87 -0.15 -2.13
C ALA A 193 6.81 -1.23 -2.29
N GLU A 194 5.56 -0.99 -1.86
CA GLU A 194 4.47 -1.97 -2.01
C GLU A 194 4.19 -2.32 -3.48
N ARG A 195 4.52 -1.44 -4.44
CA ARG A 195 4.37 -1.74 -5.87
C ARG A 195 5.30 -2.85 -6.35
N TYR A 196 6.34 -3.21 -5.60
CA TYR A 196 7.15 -4.40 -5.87
C TYR A 196 6.35 -5.69 -5.77
N ILE A 197 5.19 -5.68 -5.09
CA ILE A 197 4.26 -6.82 -5.07
C ILE A 197 3.41 -6.94 -6.36
N GLY A 198 3.63 -6.04 -7.33
CA GLY A 198 2.92 -6.02 -8.61
C GLY A 198 1.67 -5.15 -8.65
N THR A 199 1.15 -4.70 -7.50
CA THR A 199 0.00 -3.78 -7.46
C THR A 199 0.40 -2.35 -7.86
N GLN A 200 -0.45 -1.65 -8.59
CA GLN A 200 -0.24 -0.25 -9.00
C GLN A 200 -1.01 0.73 -8.10
N GLY A 201 -1.04 0.45 -6.80
CA GLY A 201 -1.78 1.25 -5.81
C GLY A 201 -1.30 2.70 -5.69
N GLY A 202 -2.15 3.51 -5.08
CA GLY A 202 -1.81 4.88 -4.68
C GLY A 202 -1.05 4.90 -3.37
N GLY A 203 -1.22 5.97 -2.60
CA GLY A 203 -0.49 6.20 -1.35
C GLY A 203 -1.38 6.30 -0.11
N MET A 204 -2.69 6.08 -0.23
CA MET A 204 -3.64 6.31 0.87
C MET A 204 -3.31 5.45 2.09
N ASP A 205 -3.16 4.15 1.87
CA ASP A 205 -3.05 3.14 2.92
C ASP A 205 -1.78 3.36 3.76
N GLN A 206 -0.68 3.69 3.10
CA GLN A 206 0.60 3.95 3.74
C GLN A 206 0.60 5.33 4.39
N ALA A 207 0.05 6.36 3.73
CA ALA A 207 -0.05 7.69 4.30
C ALA A 207 -0.83 7.70 5.61
N ILE A 208 -2.00 7.08 5.67
CA ILE A 208 -2.79 7.05 6.92
C ILE A 208 -2.09 6.24 8.02
N ALA A 209 -1.35 5.18 7.65
CA ALA A 209 -0.60 4.37 8.61
C ALA A 209 0.48 5.18 9.36
N PHE A 210 1.08 6.17 8.70
CA PHE A 210 2.11 7.04 9.28
C PHE A 210 1.59 8.36 9.85
N LEU A 211 0.56 8.92 9.24
CA LEU A 211 0.10 10.29 9.49
C LEU A 211 -1.15 10.37 10.37
N ALA A 212 -1.77 9.24 10.72
CA ALA A 212 -2.92 9.23 11.62
C ALA A 212 -2.63 9.86 12.98
N SER A 213 -3.68 10.37 13.62
CA SER A 213 -3.65 10.84 15.00
C SER A 213 -4.91 10.37 15.72
N PRO A 214 -4.83 10.06 17.03
CA PRO A 214 -5.99 9.57 17.78
C PRO A 214 -7.16 10.56 17.71
N GLY A 215 -8.38 10.02 17.55
CA GLY A 215 -9.61 10.81 17.61
C GLY A 215 -9.99 11.59 16.35
N CYS A 216 -9.24 11.50 15.26
CA CYS A 216 -9.55 12.21 14.00
C CYS A 216 -9.43 11.31 12.78
N ALA A 217 -10.22 11.60 11.74
CA ALA A 217 -9.91 11.20 10.38
C ALA A 217 -8.88 12.15 9.77
N LYS A 218 -8.35 11.83 8.59
CA LYS A 218 -7.40 12.68 7.89
C LYS A 218 -7.87 12.98 6.48
N HIS A 219 -7.86 14.25 6.10
CA HIS A 219 -7.81 14.65 4.70
C HIS A 219 -6.39 14.47 4.21
N ILE A 220 -6.16 13.52 3.29
CA ILE A 220 -4.83 13.24 2.75
C ILE A 220 -4.78 13.70 1.30
N GLU A 221 -3.84 14.59 1.01
CA GLU A 221 -3.53 15.06 -0.34
C GLU A 221 -2.22 14.44 -0.82
N PHE A 222 -2.10 14.28 -2.14
CA PHE A 222 -0.91 13.71 -2.77
C PHE A 222 -0.27 14.73 -3.70
N HIS A 223 1.06 14.74 -3.75
CA HIS A 223 1.88 15.60 -4.62
C HIS A 223 1.72 17.12 -4.38
N PRO A 224 2.23 17.66 -3.25
CA PRO A 224 2.99 16.97 -2.20
C PRO A 224 2.08 16.21 -1.22
N LEU A 225 2.65 15.22 -0.52
CA LEU A 225 1.94 14.50 0.52
C LEU A 225 1.64 15.45 1.69
N ARG A 226 0.35 15.71 1.94
CA ARG A 226 -0.13 16.52 3.06
C ARG A 226 -1.24 15.79 3.79
N SER A 227 -1.34 16.03 5.09
CA SER A 227 -2.42 15.51 5.92
C SER A 227 -2.98 16.59 6.82
N GLN A 228 -4.31 16.70 6.87
CA GLN A 228 -5.03 17.58 7.77
C GLN A 228 -6.05 16.78 8.59
N ASP A 229 -6.21 17.15 9.85
CA ASP A 229 -7.13 16.51 10.77
C ASP A 229 -8.58 16.87 10.41
N ILE A 230 -9.44 15.87 10.38
CA ILE A 230 -10.89 16.00 10.27
C ILE A 230 -11.51 15.48 11.55
N THR A 231 -12.22 16.36 12.26
CA THR A 231 -13.06 15.99 13.40
C THR A 231 -14.33 15.35 12.87
N LEU A 232 -14.65 14.14 13.37
CA LEU A 232 -15.89 13.45 13.03
C LEU A 232 -17.04 13.93 13.94
N PRO A 233 -18.30 13.86 13.49
CA PRO A 233 -19.46 14.23 14.32
C PRO A 233 -19.53 13.39 15.59
N GLU A 234 -19.74 14.04 16.75
CA GLU A 234 -19.78 13.38 18.07
C GLU A 234 -21.03 12.51 18.27
N ASP A 235 -22.09 12.78 17.50
CA ASP A 235 -23.39 12.11 17.56
C ASP A 235 -23.52 10.90 16.60
N ALA A 236 -22.43 10.52 15.94
CA ALA A 236 -22.39 9.41 15.00
C ALA A 236 -21.23 8.44 15.29
N VAL A 237 -21.44 7.16 14.98
CA VAL A 237 -20.42 6.10 15.12
C VAL A 237 -20.23 5.39 13.78
N PHE A 238 -18.97 5.27 13.35
CA PHE A 238 -18.61 4.43 12.21
C PHE A 238 -18.44 2.98 12.65
N VAL A 239 -19.19 2.08 12.02
CA VAL A 239 -19.12 0.62 12.26
C VAL A 239 -18.53 -0.07 11.03
N VAL A 240 -17.47 -0.86 11.22
CA VAL A 240 -16.87 -1.65 10.14
C VAL A 240 -17.52 -3.04 10.12
N GLY A 241 -18.34 -3.29 9.09
CA GLY A 241 -18.93 -4.60 8.81
C GLY A 241 -18.14 -5.36 7.74
N GLN A 242 -17.61 -6.54 8.06
CA GLN A 242 -16.88 -7.37 7.10
C GLN A 242 -17.82 -8.31 6.35
N SER A 243 -17.80 -8.27 5.01
CA SER A 243 -18.62 -9.12 4.15
C SER A 243 -18.23 -10.61 4.14
N LEU A 244 -17.10 -10.96 4.78
CA LEU A 244 -16.45 -12.27 4.78
C LEU A 244 -15.90 -12.74 3.42
N ALA A 245 -16.18 -12.03 2.33
CA ALA A 245 -15.54 -12.27 1.05
C ALA A 245 -14.06 -11.84 1.10
N THR A 246 -13.15 -12.72 0.69
CA THR A 246 -11.71 -12.43 0.65
C THR A 246 -11.29 -12.07 -0.78
N LYS A 247 -10.49 -11.01 -0.90
CA LYS A 247 -9.93 -10.60 -2.20
C LYS A 247 -8.48 -10.16 -2.04
N ASN A 248 -7.57 -10.96 -2.57
CA ASN A 248 -6.15 -10.59 -2.65
C ASN A 248 -5.92 -9.72 -3.90
N LYS A 249 -5.64 -8.43 -3.69
CA LYS A 249 -5.44 -7.46 -4.78
C LYS A 249 -4.24 -7.78 -5.67
N ALA A 250 -3.22 -8.46 -5.12
CA ALA A 250 -2.01 -8.81 -5.86
C ALA A 250 -2.17 -10.10 -6.68
N GLN A 251 -3.19 -10.92 -6.38
CA GLN A 251 -3.44 -12.18 -7.09
C GLN A 251 -4.09 -11.97 -8.46
N SER A 252 -4.92 -10.93 -8.63
CA SER A 252 -5.68 -10.70 -9.86
C SER A 252 -5.29 -9.39 -10.55
N SER A 253 -5.51 -9.34 -11.86
CA SER A 253 -5.26 -8.15 -12.65
C SER A 253 -6.30 -7.05 -12.40
N GLU A 254 -7.45 -7.36 -11.80
CA GLU A 254 -8.61 -6.46 -11.73
C GLU A 254 -8.29 -5.10 -11.14
N PHE A 255 -7.49 -5.04 -10.06
CA PHE A 255 -7.10 -3.77 -9.45
C PHE A 255 -6.25 -2.95 -10.41
N ASN A 256 -5.21 -3.57 -11.00
CA ASN A 256 -4.34 -2.90 -11.97
C ASN A 256 -5.10 -2.52 -13.25
N THR A 257 -6.09 -3.30 -13.68
CA THR A 257 -6.97 -2.93 -14.80
C THR A 257 -7.67 -1.61 -14.54
N ARG A 258 -8.19 -1.37 -13.32
CA ARG A 258 -8.78 -0.07 -12.96
C ARG A 258 -7.77 1.06 -13.03
N VAL A 259 -6.55 0.82 -12.57
CA VAL A 259 -5.47 1.81 -12.63
C VAL A 259 -5.11 2.13 -14.09
N MET A 260 -4.99 1.11 -14.95
CA MET A 260 -4.72 1.30 -16.38
C MET A 260 -5.87 2.00 -17.09
N GLU A 261 -7.12 1.66 -16.80
CA GLU A 261 -8.30 2.35 -17.33
C GLU A 261 -8.25 3.85 -17.02
N CYS A 262 -7.84 4.24 -15.80
CA CYS A 262 -7.69 5.65 -15.45
C CYS A 262 -6.51 6.32 -16.18
N ARG A 263 -5.34 5.66 -16.25
CA ARG A 263 -4.16 6.18 -16.96
C ARG A 263 -4.44 6.38 -18.45
N LEU A 264 -5.06 5.40 -19.10
CA LEU A 264 -5.44 5.45 -20.51
C LEU A 264 -6.50 6.54 -20.76
N SER A 265 -7.48 6.68 -19.87
CA SER A 265 -8.44 7.79 -19.94
C SER A 265 -7.74 9.15 -19.91
N ALA A 266 -6.78 9.33 -19.00
CA ALA A 266 -6.01 10.57 -18.90
C ALA A 266 -5.23 10.87 -20.20
N LYS A 267 -4.56 9.85 -20.76
CA LYS A 267 -3.81 9.99 -22.02
C LYS A 267 -4.70 10.31 -23.22
N ILE A 268 -5.82 9.62 -23.37
CA ILE A 268 -6.76 9.86 -24.48
C ILE A 268 -7.33 11.28 -24.40
N ILE A 269 -7.78 11.71 -23.22
CA ILE A 269 -8.29 13.07 -23.04
C ILE A 269 -7.19 14.10 -23.31
N ALA A 270 -5.97 13.89 -22.81
CA ALA A 270 -4.84 14.77 -23.06
C ALA A 270 -4.50 14.89 -24.56
N LYS A 271 -4.46 13.75 -25.28
CA LYS A 271 -4.22 13.70 -26.74
C LYS A 271 -5.33 14.41 -27.51
N LYS A 272 -6.60 14.17 -27.17
CA LYS A 272 -7.77 14.82 -27.82
C LYS A 272 -7.92 16.30 -27.48
N LYS A 273 -7.30 16.76 -26.39
CA LYS A 273 -7.14 18.18 -26.04
C LYS A 273 -5.84 18.78 -26.57
N GLU A 274 -5.12 18.07 -27.44
CA GLU A 274 -3.92 18.53 -28.13
C GLU A 274 -2.78 18.97 -27.18
N LEU A 275 -2.70 18.37 -25.98
CA LEU A 275 -1.58 18.61 -25.07
C LEU A 275 -0.30 18.00 -25.64
N SER A 276 0.74 18.81 -25.80
CA SER A 276 2.03 18.39 -26.39
C SER A 276 2.71 17.27 -25.59
N ASN A 277 2.55 17.26 -24.27
CA ASN A 277 3.09 16.29 -23.34
C ASN A 277 2.10 15.18 -22.93
N TRP A 278 1.08 14.88 -23.75
CA TRP A 278 0.06 13.87 -23.42
C TRP A 278 0.65 12.49 -23.05
N LYS A 279 1.82 12.13 -23.59
CA LYS A 279 2.52 10.88 -23.26
C LYS A 279 2.99 10.83 -21.81
N ASP A 280 3.25 11.97 -21.19
CA ASP A 280 3.69 12.07 -19.80
C ASP A 280 2.51 12.18 -18.82
N VAL A 281 1.31 12.48 -19.32
CA VAL A 281 0.09 12.55 -18.51
C VAL A 281 -0.30 11.12 -18.07
N LEU A 282 -0.21 10.87 -16.78
CA LEU A 282 -0.55 9.57 -16.18
C LEU A 282 -1.78 9.63 -15.28
N TYR A 283 -2.03 10.77 -14.65
CA TYR A 283 -3.00 10.88 -13.56
C TYR A 283 -4.14 11.82 -13.94
N LEU A 284 -5.37 11.43 -13.64
CA LEU A 284 -6.56 12.23 -13.93
C LEU A 284 -6.56 13.57 -13.16
N GLY A 285 -6.01 13.61 -11.94
CA GLY A 285 -5.83 14.86 -11.18
C GLY A 285 -4.81 15.82 -11.81
N ASP A 286 -3.71 15.30 -12.34
CA ASP A 286 -2.74 16.13 -13.07
C ASP A 286 -3.35 16.68 -14.36
N LEU A 287 -4.10 15.85 -15.09
CA LEU A 287 -4.79 16.27 -16.31
C LEU A 287 -5.76 17.42 -16.03
N GLN A 288 -6.57 17.33 -14.97
CA GLN A 288 -7.44 18.43 -14.57
C GLN A 288 -6.64 19.71 -14.34
N THR A 289 -5.54 19.60 -13.58
CA THR A 289 -4.68 20.74 -13.24
C THR A 289 -4.06 21.36 -14.49
N LEU A 290 -3.59 20.53 -15.43
CA LEU A 290 -3.00 20.96 -16.70
C LEU A 290 -4.01 21.70 -17.60
N LEU A 291 -5.27 21.24 -17.62
CA LEU A 291 -6.34 21.89 -18.37
C LEU A 291 -6.88 23.15 -17.67
N GLY A 292 -6.62 23.31 -16.37
CA GLY A 292 -7.06 24.48 -15.60
C GLY A 292 -8.57 24.58 -15.41
N VAL A 293 -9.27 23.44 -15.37
CA VAL A 293 -10.74 23.38 -15.31
C VAL A 293 -11.26 22.78 -14.00
N SER A 294 -12.51 23.09 -13.67
CA SER A 294 -13.22 22.50 -12.54
C SER A 294 -13.53 21.01 -12.73
N LEU A 295 -13.87 20.31 -11.63
CA LEU A 295 -14.29 18.91 -11.70
C LEU A 295 -15.56 18.72 -12.54
N GLN A 296 -16.49 19.67 -12.48
CA GLN A 296 -17.71 19.63 -13.28
C GLN A 296 -17.40 19.74 -14.77
N GLU A 297 -16.49 20.64 -15.15
CA GLU A 297 -16.02 20.75 -16.53
C GLU A 297 -15.26 19.49 -16.97
N MET A 298 -14.45 18.88 -16.10
CA MET A 298 -13.80 17.60 -16.41
C MET A 298 -14.80 16.47 -16.67
N ILE A 299 -15.92 16.44 -15.95
CA ILE A 299 -16.99 15.46 -16.19
C ILE A 299 -17.58 15.65 -17.59
N GLU A 300 -17.86 16.88 -18.00
CA GLU A 300 -18.42 17.17 -19.33
C GLU A 300 -17.40 16.93 -20.46
N ILE A 301 -16.12 17.28 -20.23
CA ILE A 301 -15.02 16.92 -21.14
C ILE A 301 -14.90 15.40 -21.28
N THR A 302 -15.01 14.66 -20.17
CA THR A 302 -14.93 13.20 -20.18
C THR A 302 -16.10 12.60 -20.96
N LYS A 303 -17.33 13.08 -20.75
CA LYS A 303 -18.53 12.60 -21.47
C LYS A 303 -18.45 12.87 -22.97
N SER A 304 -17.89 14.01 -23.36
CA SER A 304 -17.78 14.42 -24.77
C SER A 304 -16.65 13.69 -25.52
N ILE A 305 -15.53 13.40 -24.86
CA ILE A 305 -14.38 12.74 -25.49
C ILE A 305 -14.47 11.21 -25.41
N LEU A 306 -14.87 10.67 -24.26
CA LEU A 306 -14.99 9.23 -24.05
C LEU A 306 -16.45 8.80 -24.29
N THR A 307 -16.75 8.46 -25.53
CA THR A 307 -18.10 8.12 -26.01
C THR A 307 -18.46 6.65 -25.84
N GLU A 308 -17.47 5.74 -25.98
CA GLU A 308 -17.72 4.31 -26.01
C GLU A 308 -17.98 3.73 -24.60
N GLU A 309 -18.79 2.68 -24.54
CA GLU A 309 -18.99 1.93 -23.30
C GLU A 309 -17.73 1.15 -22.91
N CYS A 310 -17.08 0.54 -23.90
CA CYS A 310 -15.83 -0.20 -23.74
C CYS A 310 -14.91 0.12 -24.92
N TYR A 311 -13.62 0.29 -24.65
CA TYR A 311 -12.58 0.48 -25.66
C TYR A 311 -11.76 -0.80 -25.81
N SER A 312 -11.61 -1.29 -27.04
CA SER A 312 -10.64 -2.34 -27.37
C SER A 312 -9.22 -1.78 -27.41
N LYS A 313 -8.20 -2.64 -27.32
CA LYS A 313 -6.81 -2.24 -27.52
C LYS A 313 -6.59 -1.55 -28.86
N GLN A 314 -7.18 -2.10 -29.93
CA GLN A 314 -7.06 -1.55 -31.27
C GLN A 314 -7.60 -0.11 -31.34
N GLN A 315 -8.78 0.15 -30.76
CA GLN A 315 -9.33 1.51 -30.70
C GLN A 315 -8.41 2.46 -29.94
N ILE A 316 -7.81 2.00 -28.84
CA ILE A 316 -6.87 2.82 -28.05
C ILE A 316 -5.60 3.12 -28.85
N GLN A 317 -5.07 2.13 -29.58
CA GLN A 317 -3.90 2.30 -30.47
C GLN A 317 -4.18 3.33 -31.57
N GLU A 318 -5.34 3.23 -32.21
CA GLU A 318 -5.78 4.16 -33.25
C GLU A 318 -5.95 5.58 -32.71
N ILE A 319 -6.55 5.74 -31.52
CA ILE A 319 -6.76 7.06 -30.90
C ILE A 319 -5.44 7.71 -30.47
N LEU A 320 -4.53 6.92 -29.89
CA LEU A 320 -3.25 7.42 -29.37
C LEU A 320 -2.15 7.48 -30.45
N GLU A 321 -2.39 6.88 -31.62
CA GLU A 321 -1.43 6.75 -32.72
C GLU A 321 -0.15 6.02 -32.28
N VAL A 322 -0.31 4.89 -31.58
CA VAL A 322 0.79 4.08 -31.03
C VAL A 322 0.74 2.64 -31.50
N SER A 323 1.90 1.99 -31.57
CA SER A 323 1.99 0.57 -31.87
C SER A 323 1.45 -0.29 -30.73
N GLU A 324 1.15 -1.56 -31.02
CA GLU A 324 0.76 -2.52 -29.97
C GLU A 324 1.90 -2.72 -28.95
N GLU A 325 3.14 -2.75 -29.44
CA GLU A 325 4.33 -2.87 -28.60
C GLU A 325 4.47 -1.68 -27.65
N GLU A 326 4.27 -0.45 -28.14
CA GLU A 326 4.29 0.76 -27.31
C GLU A 326 3.15 0.73 -26.26
N LEU A 327 1.93 0.35 -26.66
CA LEU A 327 0.81 0.23 -25.72
C LEU A 327 1.12 -0.78 -24.59
N ASN A 328 1.62 -1.97 -24.94
CA ASN A 328 1.90 -3.05 -23.98
C ASN A 328 3.11 -2.79 -23.08
N SER A 329 4.10 -2.04 -23.55
CA SER A 329 5.35 -1.77 -22.82
C SER A 329 5.31 -0.47 -22.02
N ALA A 330 4.74 0.60 -22.57
CA ALA A 330 4.76 1.92 -21.95
C ALA A 330 3.52 2.23 -21.11
N PHE A 331 2.35 1.68 -21.46
CA PHE A 331 1.08 2.12 -20.88
C PHE A 331 0.34 1.04 -20.07
N LEU A 332 0.68 -0.24 -20.26
CA LEU A 332 0.11 -1.36 -19.51
C LEU A 332 1.14 -1.99 -18.56
N THR A 333 0.66 -2.61 -17.49
CA THR A 333 1.47 -3.49 -16.64
C THR A 333 1.51 -4.92 -17.18
N PRO A 334 2.51 -5.75 -16.83
CA PRO A 334 2.58 -7.15 -17.27
C PRO A 334 1.25 -7.90 -17.13
N ASN A 335 0.64 -7.85 -15.94
CA ASN A 335 -0.62 -8.53 -15.64
C ASN A 335 -1.88 -7.90 -16.27
N THR A 336 -1.77 -6.77 -16.98
CA THR A 336 -2.89 -6.16 -17.72
C THR A 336 -2.75 -6.26 -19.24
N ARG A 337 -1.65 -6.84 -19.73
CA ARG A 337 -1.44 -7.05 -21.17
C ARG A 337 -2.42 -8.04 -21.78
N SER A 338 -3.04 -8.93 -21.02
CA SER A 338 -4.08 -9.84 -21.53
C SER A 338 -5.49 -9.22 -21.57
N VAL A 339 -5.68 -8.01 -21.01
CA VAL A 339 -6.98 -7.35 -20.98
C VAL A 339 -7.35 -6.87 -22.39
N THR A 340 -8.54 -7.27 -22.84
CA THR A 340 -9.03 -6.99 -24.20
C THR A 340 -9.96 -5.78 -24.29
N SER A 341 -10.54 -5.36 -23.16
CA SER A 341 -11.58 -4.32 -23.09
C SER A 341 -11.40 -3.42 -21.87
N PHE A 342 -11.54 -2.10 -22.06
CA PHE A 342 -11.30 -1.08 -21.05
C PHE A 342 -12.49 -0.13 -20.90
N LYS A 343 -13.00 0.05 -19.67
CA LYS A 343 -14.13 0.93 -19.33
C LYS A 343 -13.68 2.35 -18.99
N LEU A 344 -13.04 3.01 -19.97
CA LEU A 344 -12.34 4.29 -19.77
C LEU A 344 -13.28 5.38 -19.22
N LYS A 345 -14.41 5.61 -19.89
CA LYS A 345 -15.40 6.64 -19.52
C LYS A 345 -15.88 6.47 -18.07
N GLN A 346 -16.32 5.27 -17.71
CA GLN A 346 -16.90 4.98 -16.41
C GLN A 346 -15.87 5.13 -15.29
N ARG A 347 -14.60 4.78 -15.54
CA ARG A 347 -13.54 4.98 -14.55
C ARG A 347 -13.18 6.44 -14.37
N ALA A 348 -13.04 7.20 -15.44
CA ALA A 348 -12.76 8.62 -15.35
C ALA A 348 -13.90 9.37 -14.64
N LEU A 349 -15.16 9.10 -14.99
CA LEU A 349 -16.33 9.70 -14.34
C LEU A 349 -16.39 9.34 -12.85
N HIS A 350 -16.25 8.06 -12.50
CA HIS A 350 -16.18 7.62 -11.10
C HIS A 350 -15.15 8.42 -10.30
N VAL A 351 -13.95 8.64 -10.87
CA VAL A 351 -12.88 9.35 -10.19
C VAL A 351 -13.23 10.83 -9.95
N TYR A 352 -13.68 11.55 -10.98
CA TYR A 352 -14.02 12.97 -10.82
C TYR A 352 -15.24 13.17 -9.92
N GLU A 353 -16.29 12.35 -10.06
CA GLU A 353 -17.50 12.39 -9.24
C GLU A 353 -17.19 12.05 -7.77
N SER A 354 -16.38 11.01 -7.53
CA SER A 354 -15.94 10.66 -6.17
C SER A 354 -15.14 11.79 -5.53
N LYS A 355 -14.29 12.49 -6.30
CA LYS A 355 -13.53 13.62 -5.78
C LYS A 355 -14.42 14.82 -5.40
N ILE A 356 -15.52 15.07 -6.11
CA ILE A 356 -16.51 16.11 -5.73
C ILE A 356 -17.09 15.82 -4.35
N LEU A 357 -17.37 14.56 -4.04
CA LEU A 357 -17.93 14.14 -2.76
C LEU A 357 -16.89 14.10 -1.64
N THR A 358 -15.60 13.95 -1.96
CA THR A 358 -14.55 13.93 -0.94
C THR A 358 -14.39 15.32 -0.31
N PRO A 359 -14.52 15.43 1.03
CA PRO A 359 -14.45 16.69 1.77
C PRO A 359 -13.24 17.55 1.36
N VAL A 360 -13.48 18.86 1.29
CA VAL A 360 -12.46 19.87 0.99
C VAL A 360 -12.55 20.93 2.09
N ARG A 361 -12.15 20.53 3.30
CA ARG A 361 -12.26 21.30 4.55
C ARG A 361 -13.64 21.35 5.19
#